data_AF-A0A9P8EZ54-F1
#
_entry.id   AF-A0A9P8EZ54-F1
#
_cell.length_a   1.000
_cell.length_b   1.000
_cell.length_c   1.000
_cell.angle_alpha   90.00
_cell.angle_beta   90.00
_cell.angle_gamma   90.00
#
_symmetry.space_group_name_H-M   'P 1'
#
loop_
_entity.id
_entity.type
_entity.pdbx_description
1 polymer ?
#
loop_
_entity_poly.entity_id
_entity_poly.type
_entity_poly.pdbx_seq_one_letter_code
_entity_poly.pdbx_strand_id
1 'polypeptide(L)'
;VKQQIKRLEDPSLKCVSLVHDELVRILGQLLNKPLFRRYPSLKEKLYQTVINFFKKSMEPSNKLVKDLVAMEACYVNTGHPDFLNGHRAMAIVNERRHASRPTQVDPKTGKPLPPSAVPPRAASPSLSLDGNDTSGGFFGSFFASKNKKKMAAMEAPPPTLKASGTLSEKESEEVEVIKLLITSYFNIVRRTMIDMVP
;
A
#
# COMPACT_ATOMS: atom_id res chain seq x y z
N VAL A 1 -3.64 -5.60 1.69
CA VAL A 1 -2.39 -5.60 2.49
C VAL A 1 -2.12 -6.94 3.18
N LYS A 2 -3.07 -7.50 3.96
CA LYS A 2 -2.89 -8.78 4.69
C LYS A 2 -2.36 -9.95 3.85
N GLN A 3 -2.89 -10.12 2.63
CA GLN A 3 -2.41 -11.16 1.71
C GLN A 3 -0.96 -10.95 1.27
N GLN A 4 -0.52 -9.69 1.12
CA GLN A 4 0.88 -9.39 0.79
C GLN A 4 1.80 -9.66 1.98
N ILE A 5 1.36 -9.37 3.20
CA ILE A 5 2.10 -9.69 4.43
C ILE A 5 2.30 -11.22 4.55
N LYS A 6 1.25 -12.02 4.31
CA LYS A 6 1.35 -13.49 4.32
C LYS A 6 2.38 -14.04 3.32
N ARG A 7 2.60 -13.37 2.18
CA ARG A 7 3.61 -13.77 1.19
C ARG A 7 5.05 -13.60 1.68
N LEU A 8 5.27 -12.93 2.82
CA LEU A 8 6.59 -12.85 3.46
C LEU A 8 6.96 -14.12 4.24
N GLU A 9 6.00 -15.00 4.54
CA GLU A 9 6.24 -16.22 5.34
C GLU A 9 7.22 -17.17 4.65
N ASP A 10 6.90 -17.61 3.43
CA ASP A 10 7.72 -18.55 2.66
C ASP A 10 9.18 -18.10 2.48
N PRO A 11 9.47 -16.87 2.00
CA PRO A 11 10.85 -16.42 1.87
C PRO A 11 11.56 -16.30 3.23
N SER A 12 10.86 -15.95 4.30
CA SER A 12 11.45 -15.86 5.65
C SER A 12 11.79 -17.24 6.21
N LEU A 13 10.92 -18.24 6.05
CA LEU A 13 11.21 -19.62 6.43
C LEU A 13 12.36 -20.23 5.62
N LYS A 14 12.46 -19.85 4.34
CA LYS A 14 13.60 -20.22 3.52
C LYS A 14 14.89 -19.58 4.04
N CYS A 15 14.86 -18.33 4.49
CA CYS A 15 16.01 -17.66 5.11
C CYS A 15 16.51 -18.46 6.34
N VAL A 16 15.60 -18.85 7.23
CA VAL A 16 15.94 -19.67 8.42
C VAL A 16 16.65 -20.97 8.03
N SER A 17 16.20 -21.62 6.95
CA SER A 17 16.82 -22.84 6.44
C SER A 17 18.22 -22.59 5.88
N LEU A 18 18.42 -21.49 5.14
CA LEU A 18 19.73 -21.10 4.62
C LEU A 18 20.72 -20.79 5.76
N VAL A 19 20.26 -20.11 6.81
CA VAL A 19 21.07 -19.84 8.02
C VAL A 19 21.45 -21.16 8.71
N HIS A 20 20.52 -22.10 8.85
CA HIS A 20 20.81 -23.42 9.40
C HIS A 20 21.89 -24.16 8.60
N ASP A 21 21.76 -24.21 7.27
CA ASP A 21 22.73 -24.88 6.41
C ASP A 21 24.12 -24.21 6.49
N GLU A 22 24.15 -22.89 6.61
CA GLU A 22 25.37 -22.12 6.82
C GLU A 22 26.03 -22.42 8.17
N LEU A 23 25.24 -22.54 9.25
CA LEU A 23 25.75 -22.95 10.57
C LEU A 23 26.35 -24.37 10.55
N VAL A 24 25.69 -25.30 9.85
CA VAL A 24 26.21 -26.67 9.64
C VAL A 24 27.53 -26.63 8.87
N ARG A 25 27.61 -25.80 7.82
CA ARG A 25 28.82 -25.62 7.03
C ARG A 25 29.97 -25.09 7.87
N ILE A 26 29.73 -24.05 8.67
CA ILE A 26 30.73 -23.46 9.60
C ILE A 26 31.20 -24.51 10.62
N LEU A 27 30.28 -25.28 11.21
CA LEU A 27 30.63 -26.37 12.11
C LEU A 27 31.58 -27.39 11.45
N GLY A 28 31.28 -27.80 10.22
CA GLY A 28 32.14 -28.71 9.45
C GLY A 28 33.55 -28.14 9.24
N GLN A 29 33.66 -26.85 8.91
CA GLN A 29 34.94 -26.15 8.76
C GLN A 29 35.74 -26.10 10.08
N LEU A 30 35.07 -25.81 11.20
CA LEU A 30 35.70 -25.79 12.53
C LEU A 30 36.25 -27.16 12.92
N LEU A 31 35.50 -28.23 12.65
CA LEU A 31 35.89 -29.61 12.99
C LEU A 31 36.96 -30.20 12.06
N ASN A 32 37.35 -29.50 11.00
CA ASN A 32 38.48 -29.89 10.14
C ASN A 32 39.82 -29.34 10.63
N LYS A 33 39.81 -28.50 11.69
CA LYS A 33 41.04 -27.99 12.31
C LYS A 33 41.89 -29.12 12.91
N PRO A 34 43.23 -28.98 12.93
CA PRO A 34 44.15 -30.05 13.33
C PRO A 34 43.93 -30.59 14.74
N LEU A 35 43.42 -29.76 15.66
CA LEU A 35 43.03 -30.17 17.02
C LEU A 35 42.10 -31.40 17.01
N PHE A 36 41.11 -31.41 16.12
CA PHE A 36 40.10 -32.46 16.04
C PHE A 36 40.57 -33.71 15.28
N ARG A 37 41.67 -33.64 14.53
CA ARG A 37 42.28 -34.82 13.91
C ARG A 37 42.90 -35.75 14.96
N ARG A 38 43.41 -35.18 16.05
CA ARG A 38 44.01 -35.94 17.16
C ARG A 38 42.95 -36.67 18.00
N TYR A 39 41.72 -36.16 18.05
CA TYR A 39 40.64 -36.69 18.88
C TYR A 39 39.38 -37.01 18.04
N PRO A 40 39.41 -38.09 17.24
CA PRO A 40 38.32 -38.40 16.30
C PRO A 40 36.97 -38.66 16.99
N SER A 41 36.96 -39.36 18.13
CA SER A 41 35.73 -39.62 18.88
C SER A 41 35.11 -38.35 19.46
N LEU A 42 35.93 -37.37 19.88
CA LEU A 42 35.46 -36.06 20.33
C LEU A 42 34.85 -35.27 19.18
N LYS A 43 35.51 -35.27 18.01
CA LYS A 43 35.01 -34.62 16.79
C LYS A 43 33.59 -35.12 16.45
N GLU A 44 33.41 -36.43 16.43
CA GLU A 44 32.12 -37.04 16.12
C GLU A 44 31.06 -36.69 17.17
N LYS A 45 31.38 -36.80 18.47
CA LYS A 45 30.43 -36.51 19.52
C LYS A 45 30.01 -35.03 19.55
N LEU A 46 30.96 -34.13 19.31
CA LEU A 46 30.70 -32.69 19.22
C LEU A 46 29.82 -32.37 18.01
N TYR A 47 30.14 -32.93 16.83
CA TYR A 47 29.31 -32.78 15.63
C TYR A 47 27.87 -33.21 15.89
N GLN A 48 27.66 -34.42 16.41
CA GLN A 48 26.32 -34.95 16.68
C GLN A 48 25.55 -34.09 17.68
N THR A 49 26.20 -33.64 18.75
CA THR A 49 25.56 -32.80 19.76
C THR A 49 25.11 -31.45 19.18
N VAL A 50 25.98 -30.78 18.43
CA VAL A 50 25.68 -29.46 17.85
C VAL A 50 24.64 -29.56 16.73
N ILE A 51 24.72 -30.56 15.86
CA ILE A 51 23.70 -30.78 14.81
C ILE A 51 22.32 -31.05 15.42
N ASN A 52 22.26 -31.88 16.47
CA ASN A 52 21.01 -32.14 17.15
C ASN A 52 20.45 -30.88 17.84
N PHE A 53 21.32 -30.02 18.35
CA PHE A 53 20.93 -28.71 18.86
C PHE A 53 20.35 -27.83 17.74
N PHE A 54 21.04 -27.65 16.62
CA PHE A 54 20.54 -26.86 15.48
C PHE A 54 19.18 -27.35 14.97
N LYS A 55 19.01 -28.67 14.82
CA LYS A 55 17.73 -29.26 14.43
C LYS A 55 16.61 -28.95 15.41
N LYS A 56 16.87 -29.02 16.72
CA LYS A 56 15.89 -28.67 17.75
C LYS A 56 15.56 -27.18 17.75
N SER A 57 16.52 -26.31 17.43
CA SER A 57 16.31 -24.87 17.34
C SER A 57 15.51 -24.44 16.11
N MET A 58 15.48 -25.25 15.04
CA MET A 58 14.71 -24.93 13.83
C MET A 58 13.20 -24.79 14.08
N GLU A 59 12.62 -25.66 14.89
CA GLU A 59 11.18 -25.65 15.18
C GLU A 59 10.71 -24.35 15.86
N PRO A 60 11.30 -23.90 16.98
CA PRO A 60 10.92 -22.63 17.60
C PRO A 60 11.24 -21.43 16.71
N SER A 61 12.33 -21.45 15.92
CA SER A 61 12.65 -20.38 14.97
C SER A 61 11.60 -20.26 13.86
N ASN A 62 11.21 -21.38 13.24
CA ASN A 62 10.15 -21.39 12.24
C ASN A 62 8.81 -20.95 12.83
N LYS A 63 8.50 -21.38 14.06
CA LYS A 63 7.29 -20.95 14.78
C LYS A 63 7.29 -19.44 15.00
N LEU A 64 8.40 -18.87 15.45
CA LEU A 64 8.55 -17.42 15.64
C LEU A 64 8.24 -16.65 14.35
N VAL A 65 8.81 -17.07 13.21
CA VAL A 65 8.55 -16.42 11.91
C VAL A 65 7.06 -16.47 11.55
N LYS A 66 6.42 -17.63 11.71
CA LYS A 66 4.97 -17.79 11.45
C LYS A 66 4.12 -16.92 12.36
N ASP A 67 4.44 -16.88 13.65
CA ASP A 67 3.73 -16.08 14.65
C ASP A 67 3.87 -14.58 14.35
N LEU A 68 5.07 -14.13 13.96
CA LEU A 68 5.33 -12.75 13.56
C LEU A 68 4.50 -12.33 12.33
N VAL A 69 4.49 -13.15 11.27
CA VAL A 69 3.68 -12.87 10.08
C VAL A 69 2.18 -12.88 10.42
N ALA A 70 1.73 -13.81 11.26
CA ALA A 70 0.33 -13.89 11.69
C ALA A 70 -0.08 -12.65 12.51
N MET A 71 0.80 -12.18 13.40
CA MET A 71 0.59 -10.98 14.21
C MET A 71 0.43 -9.73 13.32
N GLU A 72 1.35 -9.52 12.38
CA GLU A 72 1.33 -8.39 11.45
C GLU A 72 0.15 -8.44 10.47
N ALA A 73 -0.34 -9.65 10.13
CA ALA A 73 -1.52 -9.81 9.29
C ALA A 73 -2.84 -9.63 10.07
N CYS A 74 -2.83 -9.82 11.40
CA CYS A 74 -4.03 -9.72 12.24
C CYS A 74 -4.52 -8.27 12.31
N TYR A 75 -3.61 -7.35 12.63
CA TYR A 75 -3.91 -5.94 12.88
C TYR A 75 -3.11 -5.01 11.96
N VAL A 76 -3.76 -3.97 11.45
CA VAL A 76 -3.13 -2.93 10.61
C VAL A 76 -3.04 -1.65 11.42
N ASN A 77 -1.83 -1.28 11.84
CA ASN A 77 -1.60 -0.07 12.62
C ASN A 77 -1.49 1.18 11.73
N THR A 78 -2.62 1.88 11.52
CA THR A 78 -2.65 3.15 10.78
C THR A 78 -2.14 4.35 11.58
N GLY A 79 -1.81 4.17 12.87
CA GLY A 79 -1.22 5.21 13.72
C GLY A 79 0.31 5.19 13.77
N HIS A 80 0.95 4.34 12.97
CA HIS A 80 2.41 4.23 12.92
C HIS A 80 3.05 5.53 12.37
N PRO A 81 4.14 6.06 12.95
CA PRO A 81 4.73 7.34 12.54
C PRO A 81 5.20 7.35 11.08
N ASP A 82 5.69 6.21 10.58
CA ASP A 82 6.12 6.06 9.18
C ASP A 82 4.97 5.73 8.21
N PHE A 83 3.73 5.63 8.70
CA PHE A 83 2.58 5.36 7.83
C PHE A 83 2.19 6.62 7.05
N LEU A 84 1.95 6.46 5.77
CA LEU A 84 1.52 7.56 4.91
C LEU A 84 0.06 7.91 5.20
N ASN A 85 -0.18 9.14 5.66
CA ASN A 85 -1.53 9.63 5.90
C ASN A 85 -2.32 9.84 4.60
N GLY A 86 -3.64 9.64 4.64
CA GLY A 86 -4.54 9.77 3.49
C GLY A 86 -4.44 11.13 2.77
N HIS A 87 -4.38 12.24 3.51
CA HIS A 87 -4.21 13.57 2.91
C HIS A 87 -2.89 13.72 2.13
N ARG A 88 -1.79 13.16 2.66
CA ARG A 88 -0.50 13.16 1.96
C ARG A 88 -0.55 12.25 0.74
N ALA A 89 -1.19 11.08 0.83
CA ALA A 89 -1.36 10.18 -0.30
C ALA A 89 -2.18 10.82 -1.44
N MET A 90 -3.27 11.51 -1.12
CA MET A 90 -4.07 12.26 -2.11
C MET A 90 -3.27 13.37 -2.79
N ALA A 91 -2.49 14.15 -2.03
CA ALA A 91 -1.63 15.19 -2.60
C ALA A 91 -0.59 14.61 -3.59
N ILE A 92 0.04 13.49 -3.23
CA ILE A 92 1.01 12.79 -4.09
C ILE A 92 0.37 12.32 -5.40
N VAL A 93 -0.84 11.75 -5.34
CA VAL A 93 -1.56 11.30 -6.54
C VAL A 93 -1.93 12.49 -7.43
N ASN A 94 -2.48 13.56 -6.84
CA ASN A 94 -2.87 14.74 -7.59
C ASN A 94 -1.65 15.40 -8.29
N GLU A 95 -0.52 15.52 -7.58
CA GLU A 95 0.73 16.05 -8.14
C GLU A 95 1.25 15.20 -9.31
N ARG A 96 1.27 13.87 -9.15
CA ARG A 96 1.68 12.94 -10.23
C ARG A 96 0.80 13.07 -11.47
N ARG A 97 -0.50 13.32 -11.30
CA ARG A 97 -1.43 13.51 -12.42
C ARG A 97 -1.28 14.89 -13.08
N HIS A 98 -1.06 15.94 -12.31
CA HIS A 98 -0.78 17.27 -12.86
C HIS A 98 0.54 17.32 -13.63
N ALA A 99 1.57 16.60 -13.16
CA ALA A 99 2.85 16.49 -13.88
C ALA A 99 2.76 15.67 -15.18
N SER A 100 1.75 14.79 -15.31
CA SER A 100 1.56 13.92 -16.48
C SER A 100 0.55 14.45 -17.51
N ARG A 101 -0.16 15.55 -17.22
CA ARG A 101 -0.94 16.27 -18.24
C ARG A 101 0.01 17.14 -19.08
N PRO A 102 0.11 16.94 -20.40
CA PRO A 102 0.91 17.82 -21.24
C PRO A 102 0.37 19.25 -21.13
N THR A 103 1.25 20.20 -20.86
CA THR A 103 0.92 21.63 -20.90
C THR A 103 0.39 21.93 -22.30
N GLN A 104 -0.89 22.26 -22.42
CA GLN A 104 -1.45 22.66 -23.70
C GLN A 104 -0.76 23.96 -24.13
N VAL A 105 0.06 23.86 -25.18
CA VAL A 105 0.68 24.98 -25.86
C VAL A 105 -0.20 25.38 -27.03
N ASP A 106 -0.42 26.68 -27.20
CA ASP A 106 -1.21 27.21 -28.31
C ASP A 106 -0.51 26.90 -29.65
N PRO A 107 -1.18 26.22 -30.61
CA PRO A 107 -0.60 25.85 -31.91
C PRO A 107 -0.07 27.03 -32.74
N LYS A 108 -0.47 28.28 -32.45
CA LYS A 108 -0.05 29.46 -33.22
C LYS A 108 1.05 30.29 -32.57
N THR A 109 1.32 30.13 -31.28
CA THR A 109 2.30 30.98 -30.57
C THR A 109 3.31 30.21 -29.73
N GLY A 110 3.14 28.90 -29.55
CA GLY A 110 4.11 28.05 -28.83
C GLY A 110 4.31 28.42 -27.36
N LYS A 111 3.52 29.36 -26.83
CA LYS A 111 3.57 29.79 -25.43
C LYS A 111 2.60 28.96 -24.58
N PRO A 112 2.94 28.67 -23.31
CA PRO A 112 1.99 28.05 -22.37
C PRO A 112 0.76 28.94 -22.20
N LEU A 113 -0.44 28.40 -22.38
CA LEU A 113 -1.68 29.12 -22.11
C LEU A 113 -1.81 29.42 -20.60
N PRO A 114 -2.12 30.67 -20.19
CA PRO A 114 -2.36 30.97 -18.78
C PRO A 114 -3.62 30.23 -18.29
N PRO A 115 -3.69 29.86 -17.00
CA PRO A 115 -4.79 29.05 -16.44
C PRO A 115 -6.17 29.76 -16.41
N SER A 116 -6.28 30.96 -16.98
CA SER A 116 -7.45 31.83 -16.86
C SER A 116 -8.36 31.87 -18.09
N ALA A 117 -8.18 30.98 -19.08
CA ALA A 117 -9.01 30.93 -20.29
C ALA A 117 -9.92 29.68 -20.38
N VAL A 118 -10.28 29.10 -19.24
CA VAL A 118 -11.37 28.10 -19.19
C VAL A 118 -12.68 28.88 -19.04
N PRO A 119 -13.67 28.75 -19.96
CA PRO A 119 -15.00 29.30 -19.71
C PRO A 119 -15.55 28.66 -18.41
N PRO A 120 -16.27 29.39 -17.56
CA PRO A 120 -16.70 28.88 -16.27
C PRO A 120 -17.63 27.69 -16.50
N ARG A 121 -17.09 26.48 -16.38
CA ARG A 121 -17.90 25.28 -16.16
C ARG A 121 -18.59 25.50 -14.83
N ALA A 122 -19.92 25.38 -14.86
CA ALA A 122 -20.83 25.60 -13.75
C ALA A 122 -20.17 25.28 -12.40
N ALA A 123 -20.00 26.32 -11.59
CA ALA A 123 -19.59 26.17 -10.21
C ALA A 123 -20.64 25.32 -9.50
N SER A 124 -20.28 24.07 -9.18
CA SER A 124 -20.97 23.32 -8.13
C SER A 124 -20.82 24.14 -6.84
N PRO A 125 -21.91 24.49 -6.13
CA PRO A 125 -21.78 25.26 -4.91
C PRO A 125 -20.98 24.45 -3.89
N SER A 126 -19.85 24.99 -3.46
CA SER A 126 -19.11 24.52 -2.31
C SER A 126 -19.91 24.84 -1.06
N LEU A 127 -20.25 23.82 -0.26
CA LEU A 127 -20.77 23.99 1.09
C LEU A 127 -19.62 24.53 1.98
N SER A 128 -19.62 25.84 2.19
CA SER A 128 -18.91 26.46 3.30
C SER A 128 -19.70 26.21 4.58
N LEU A 129 -19.13 25.37 5.45
CA LEU A 129 -19.58 25.20 6.83
C LEU A 129 -18.94 26.32 7.66
N ASP A 130 -19.61 27.47 7.73
CA ASP A 130 -19.44 28.39 8.85
C ASP A 130 -20.80 29.00 9.23
N GLY A 131 -21.01 29.09 10.53
CA GLY A 131 -22.33 29.16 11.13
C GLY A 131 -23.00 30.53 11.12
N ASN A 132 -24.29 30.46 11.43
CA ASN A 132 -25.16 31.54 11.90
C ASN A 132 -25.88 32.37 10.82
N ASP A 133 -26.96 31.81 10.25
CA ASP A 133 -28.27 32.48 10.40
C ASP A 133 -29.47 31.57 10.04
N THR A 134 -30.37 31.47 11.01
CA THR A 134 -31.84 31.32 10.98
C THR A 134 -32.52 30.54 9.84
N SER A 135 -33.11 29.41 10.25
CA SER A 135 -34.13 28.58 9.60
C SER A 135 -35.05 29.28 8.60
N GLY A 136 -35.02 28.84 7.34
CA GLY A 136 -35.89 29.36 6.29
C GLY A 136 -35.83 28.68 4.91
N GLY A 137 -35.85 27.35 4.86
CA GLY A 137 -36.61 26.62 3.82
C GLY A 137 -36.11 26.64 2.36
N PHE A 138 -35.46 25.54 2.00
CA PHE A 138 -35.12 24.98 0.69
C PHE A 138 -36.27 24.84 -0.36
N PHE A 139 -37.45 25.46 -0.20
CA PHE A 139 -38.64 25.19 -1.04
C PHE A 139 -39.22 26.41 -1.79
N GLY A 140 -38.51 27.54 -1.84
CA GLY A 140 -39.06 28.82 -2.34
C GLY A 140 -38.73 29.24 -3.77
N SER A 141 -37.73 28.64 -4.43
CA SER A 141 -37.23 29.13 -5.73
C SER A 141 -37.86 28.46 -6.97
N PHE A 142 -38.88 27.61 -6.79
CA PHE A 142 -39.49 26.80 -7.86
C PHE A 142 -40.76 27.37 -8.49
N PHE A 143 -41.26 28.54 -8.08
CA PHE A 143 -42.48 29.14 -8.65
C PHE A 143 -42.30 30.61 -9.01
N ALA A 144 -41.37 30.90 -9.92
CA ALA A 144 -41.36 32.21 -10.58
C ALA A 144 -40.92 32.11 -12.05
N SER A 145 -41.90 32.43 -12.89
CA SER A 145 -41.76 33.00 -14.24
C SER A 145 -41.70 32.05 -15.44
N LYS A 146 -42.90 31.88 -16.02
CA LYS A 146 -43.22 32.05 -17.45
C LYS A 146 -41.99 32.32 -18.36
N ASN A 147 -41.56 31.31 -19.11
CA ASN A 147 -41.67 31.39 -20.56
C ASN A 147 -41.53 30.02 -21.24
N LYS A 148 -42.46 29.79 -22.16
CA LYS A 148 -42.74 28.53 -22.84
C LYS A 148 -42.02 28.54 -24.20
N LYS A 149 -40.86 27.87 -24.32
CA LYS A 149 -40.44 27.08 -25.50
C LYS A 149 -39.03 26.53 -25.32
N LYS A 150 -38.88 25.24 -25.64
CA LYS A 150 -37.70 24.35 -25.50
C LYS A 150 -37.43 23.87 -24.08
N MET A 151 -38.27 22.94 -23.63
CA MET A 151 -37.81 21.91 -22.70
C MET A 151 -36.68 21.14 -23.39
N ALA A 152 -35.45 21.29 -22.87
CA ALA A 152 -34.41 20.32 -23.09
C ALA A 152 -34.96 18.99 -22.55
N ALA A 153 -35.22 18.05 -23.45
CA ALA A 153 -35.62 16.70 -23.08
C ALA A 153 -34.52 16.13 -22.18
N MET A 154 -34.81 15.96 -20.90
CA MET A 154 -33.96 15.17 -20.01
C MET A 154 -33.86 13.78 -20.62
N GLU A 155 -32.65 13.39 -20.99
CA GLU A 155 -32.38 12.03 -21.46
C GLU A 155 -32.72 11.05 -20.34
N ALA A 156 -33.56 10.06 -20.64
CA ALA A 156 -34.02 9.10 -19.64
C ALA A 156 -32.82 8.34 -19.07
N PRO A 157 -32.75 8.10 -17.75
CA PRO A 157 -31.63 7.40 -17.15
C PRO A 157 -31.53 5.99 -17.76
N PRO A 158 -30.31 5.54 -18.11
CA PRO A 158 -30.13 4.32 -18.88
C PRO A 158 -30.70 3.10 -18.13
N PRO A 159 -31.45 2.22 -18.82
CA PRO A 159 -32.22 1.15 -18.20
C PRO A 159 -31.38 -0.02 -17.67
N THR A 160 -30.06 -0.03 -17.89
CA THR A 160 -29.17 -1.03 -17.28
C THR A 160 -27.83 -0.40 -16.90
N LEU A 161 -27.52 -0.41 -15.60
CA LEU A 161 -26.20 -0.13 -15.06
C LEU A 161 -25.29 -1.32 -15.40
N LYS A 162 -24.74 -1.35 -16.62
CA LYS A 162 -23.59 -2.20 -16.91
C LYS A 162 -22.39 -1.53 -16.26
N ALA A 163 -21.72 -2.22 -15.34
CA ALA A 163 -20.44 -1.76 -14.81
C ALA A 163 -19.49 -1.55 -16.00
N SER A 164 -19.27 -0.30 -16.38
CA SER A 164 -18.30 0.01 -17.44
C SER A 164 -16.94 -0.43 -16.94
N GLY A 165 -16.23 -1.26 -17.71
CA GLY A 165 -14.86 -1.67 -17.38
C GLY A 165 -13.85 -0.51 -17.39
N THR A 166 -14.31 0.71 -17.71
CA THR A 166 -13.54 1.95 -17.63
C THR A 166 -13.83 2.64 -16.29
N LEU A 167 -12.85 2.64 -15.39
CA LEU A 167 -12.91 3.40 -14.14
C LEU A 167 -13.11 4.89 -14.44
N SER A 168 -13.96 5.55 -13.67
CA SER A 168 -14.06 7.01 -13.63
C SER A 168 -12.72 7.63 -13.22
N GLU A 169 -12.47 8.87 -13.63
CA GLU A 169 -11.24 9.60 -13.24
C GLU A 169 -11.09 9.64 -11.71
N LYS A 170 -12.19 9.85 -10.99
CA LYS A 170 -12.23 9.82 -9.53
C LYS A 170 -11.90 8.44 -8.95
N GLU A 171 -12.45 7.37 -9.54
CA GLU A 171 -12.18 6.00 -9.10
C GLU A 171 -10.73 5.60 -9.35
N SER A 172 -10.13 6.08 -10.45
CA SER A 172 -8.70 5.90 -10.74
C SER A 172 -7.83 6.57 -9.68
N GLU A 173 -8.17 7.79 -9.26
CA GLU A 173 -7.46 8.51 -8.20
C GLU A 173 -7.58 7.79 -6.85
N GLU A 174 -8.78 7.34 -6.47
CA GLU A 174 -9.02 6.57 -5.25
C GLU A 174 -8.20 5.27 -5.24
N VAL A 175 -8.15 4.56 -6.37
CA VAL A 175 -7.35 3.33 -6.52
C VAL A 175 -5.85 3.60 -6.35
N GLU A 176 -5.33 4.71 -6.88
CA GLU A 176 -3.92 5.07 -6.70
C GLU A 176 -3.59 5.42 -5.24
N VAL A 177 -4.47 6.16 -4.57
CA VAL A 177 -4.32 6.46 -3.15
C VAL A 177 -4.30 5.17 -2.33
N ILE A 178 -5.24 4.26 -2.56
CA ILE A 178 -5.30 2.98 -1.87
C ILE A 178 -4.01 2.18 -2.09
N LYS A 179 -3.47 2.15 -3.32
CA LYS A 179 -2.19 1.48 -3.60
C LYS A 179 -1.05 2.07 -2.78
N LEU A 180 -0.93 3.40 -2.72
CA LEU A 180 0.11 4.07 -1.94
C LEU A 180 0.00 3.74 -0.44
N LEU A 181 -1.20 3.74 0.11
CA LEU A 181 -1.45 3.39 1.52
C LEU A 181 -1.08 1.92 1.80
N ILE A 182 -1.46 1.00 0.91
CA ILE A 182 -1.11 -0.42 1.04
C ILE A 182 0.41 -0.62 0.98
N THR A 183 1.09 0.03 0.04
CA THR A 183 2.55 -0.05 -0.11
C THR A 183 3.26 0.54 1.11
N SER A 184 2.79 1.69 1.61
CA SER A 184 3.35 2.32 2.81
C SER A 184 3.29 1.37 4.01
N TYR A 185 2.12 0.80 4.32
CA TYR A 185 2.01 -0.13 5.44
C TYR A 185 2.84 -1.40 5.24
N PHE A 186 2.81 -1.96 4.03
CA PHE A 186 3.58 -3.16 3.72
C PHE A 186 5.10 -2.94 3.89
N ASN A 187 5.61 -1.75 3.58
CA ASN A 187 7.03 -1.45 3.77
C ASN A 187 7.42 -1.36 5.25
N ILE A 188 6.53 -0.87 6.11
CA ILE A 188 6.73 -0.90 7.57
C ILE A 188 6.87 -2.33 8.04
N VAL A 189 5.89 -3.19 7.71
CA VAL A 189 5.92 -4.61 8.08
C VAL A 189 7.16 -5.32 7.52
N ARG A 190 7.53 -5.04 6.27
CA ARG A 190 8.74 -5.59 5.65
C ARG A 190 9.97 -5.23 6.47
N ARG A 191 10.10 -3.99 6.95
CA ARG A 191 11.23 -3.56 7.77
C ARG A 191 11.25 -4.29 9.11
N THR A 192 10.11 -4.38 9.79
CA THR A 192 9.97 -5.18 11.02
C THR A 192 10.39 -6.63 10.80
N MET A 193 9.97 -7.25 9.68
CA MET A 193 10.36 -8.63 9.36
C MET A 193 11.87 -8.77 9.13
N ILE A 194 12.50 -7.82 8.44
CA ILE A 194 13.95 -7.83 8.23
C ILE A 194 14.72 -7.70 9.55
N ASP A 195 14.22 -6.89 10.49
CA ASP A 195 14.90 -6.69 11.77
C ASP A 195 14.73 -7.88 12.73
N MET A 196 13.61 -8.60 12.63
CA MET A 196 13.26 -9.69 13.55
C MET A 196 13.61 -11.09 13.05
N VAL A 197 13.71 -11.29 11.73
CA VAL A 197 14.09 -12.57 11.11
C VAL A 197 15.59 -12.55 10.82
N PRO A 198 16.36 -13.54 11.32
CA PRO A 198 17.81 -13.59 11.16
C PRO A 198 18.28 -13.78 9.71
#